data_AF-A0A848YB28-F1
#
_entry.id   AF-A0A848YB28-F1
#
_cell.length_a   1.000
_cell.length_b   1.000
_cell.length_c   1.000
_cell.angle_alpha   90.00
_cell.angle_beta   90.00
_cell.angle_gamma   90.00
#
_symmetry.space_group_name_H-M   'P 1'
#
loop_
_entity.id
_entity.type
_entity.pdbx_description
1 polymer ?
#
loop_
_entity_poly.entity_id
_entity_poly.type
_entity_poly.pdbx_seq_one_letter_code
_entity_poly.pdbx_strand_id
1 'polypeptide(L)' 'MTQARPNVVLILVDDMGFADLGITGSEIRTPNLDGLAQNGLLLSAMYNCARCCPTRA' A
#
# COMPACT_ATOMS: atom_id res chain seq x y z
N MET A 1 9.13 -28.12 16.13
CA MET A 1 9.77 -26.79 16.07
C MET A 1 8.67 -25.76 16.18
N THR A 2 8.70 -24.88 17.19
CA THR A 2 7.72 -23.79 17.29
C THR A 2 7.95 -22.83 16.13
N GLN A 3 6.93 -22.63 15.30
CA GLN A 3 7.03 -21.67 14.21
C GLN A 3 7.20 -20.28 14.80
N ALA A 4 8.30 -19.61 14.44
CA ALA A 4 8.54 -18.24 14.84
C ALA A 4 7.38 -17.37 14.36
N ARG A 5 6.85 -16.52 15.25
CA ARG A 5 5.78 -15.58 14.89
C ARG A 5 6.32 -14.60 13.84
N PRO A 6 5.60 -14.35 12.74
CA PRO A 6 6.05 -13.40 11.74
C PRO A 6 6.03 -11.98 12.30
N ASN A 7 6.96 -11.14 11.83
CA ASN A 7 6.89 -9.70 12.06
C ASN A 7 5.87 -9.10 11.08
N VAL A 8 5.02 -8.20 11.57
CA VAL A 8 4.01 -7.50 10.76
C VAL A 8 4.35 -6.01 10.76
N VAL A 9 4.57 -5.44 9.56
CA VAL A 9 4.86 -4.02 9.37
C VAL A 9 3.74 -3.41 8.53
N LEU A 10 3.04 -2.42 9.10
CA LEU A 10 2.02 -1.65 8.40
C LEU A 10 2.60 -0.29 8.01
N ILE A 11 2.65 -0.02 6.70
CA ILE A 11 3.07 1.28 6.15
C ILE A 11 1.80 1.99 5.68
N LEU A 12 1.51 3.17 6.24
CA LEU A 12 0.36 3.98 5.89
C LEU A 12 0.83 5.36 5.40
N VAL A 13 0.43 5.73 4.20
CA VAL A 13 0.77 7.02 3.58
C VAL A 13 -0.42 7.96 3.65
N ASP A 14 -0.16 9.25 3.88
CA ASP A 14 -1.21 10.29 3.92
C ASP A 14 -1.46 10.84 2.50
N ASP A 15 -2.73 11.01 2.15
CA ASP A 15 -3.21 11.64 0.91
C ASP A 15 -2.62 11.11 -0.42
N MET A 16 -2.16 9.86 -0.46
CA MET A 16 -1.73 9.21 -1.71
C MET A 16 -2.94 8.82 -2.56
N GLY A 17 -3.00 9.37 -3.78
CA GLY A 17 -4.02 9.06 -4.77
C GLY A 17 -3.80 7.70 -5.43
N PHE A 18 -4.88 7.13 -5.97
CA PHE A 18 -4.81 5.84 -6.68
C PHE A 18 -3.85 5.88 -7.89
N ALA A 19 -3.77 7.02 -8.58
CA ALA A 19 -2.94 7.20 -9.78
C ALA A 19 -1.52 7.72 -9.49
N ASP A 20 -1.08 7.73 -8.24
CA ASP A 20 0.25 8.24 -7.85
C ASP A 20 1.35 7.16 -7.88
N LEU A 21 0.99 5.89 -8.07
CA LEU A 21 1.94 4.78 -8.14
C LEU A 21 2.23 4.38 -9.60
N GLY A 22 3.49 4.10 -9.92
CA GLY A 22 3.89 3.60 -11.23
C GLY A 22 3.12 2.34 -11.64
N ILE A 23 2.89 1.42 -10.69
CA ILE A 23 2.11 0.19 -10.92
C ILE A 23 0.63 0.43 -11.27
N THR A 24 0.07 1.60 -10.94
CA THR A 24 -1.30 2.00 -11.31
C THR A 24 -1.35 2.97 -12.49
N GLY A 25 -0.22 3.22 -13.15
CA GLY A 25 -0.13 4.04 -14.36
C GLY A 25 0.35 5.48 -14.15
N SER A 26 0.93 5.80 -12.99
CA SER A 26 1.52 7.11 -12.73
C SER A 26 2.77 7.40 -13.56
N GLU A 27 3.05 8.68 -13.80
CA GLU A 27 4.35 9.18 -14.28
C GLU A 27 5.41 9.30 -13.18
N ILE A 28 4.98 9.25 -11.91
CA ILE A 28 5.87 9.27 -10.74
C ILE A 28 6.59 7.93 -10.62
N ARG A 29 7.93 7.97 -10.54
CA ARG A 29 8.74 6.76 -10.38
C ARG A 29 8.71 6.26 -8.93
N THR A 30 8.02 5.15 -8.70
CA THR A 30 7.87 4.50 -7.37
C THR A 30 8.46 3.09 -7.31
N PRO A 31 9.74 2.88 -7.70
CA PRO A 31 10.29 1.54 -7.96
C PRO A 31 10.23 0.58 -6.76
N ASN A 32 10.35 1.09 -5.53
CA ASN A 32 10.26 0.26 -4.32
C ASN A 32 8.82 -0.24 -4.07
N LEU A 33 7.82 0.62 -4.29
CA LEU A 33 6.41 0.25 -4.11
C LEU A 33 5.94 -0.65 -5.27
N ASP A 34 6.39 -0.38 -6.49
CA ASP A 34 6.12 -1.20 -7.66
C ASP A 34 6.71 -2.61 -7.46
N GLY A 35 7.94 -2.70 -6.94
CA GLY A 35 8.57 -3.97 -6.60
C GLY A 35 7.82 -4.74 -5.50
N LEU A 36 7.29 -4.06 -4.48
CA LEU A 36 6.46 -4.71 -3.45
C LEU A 36 5.15 -5.26 -4.03
N ALA A 37 4.51 -4.52 -4.93
CA ALA A 37 3.28 -4.96 -5.59
C ALA A 37 3.52 -6.16 -6.52
N GLN A 38 4.60 -6.15 -7.30
CA GLN A 38 4.97 -7.25 -8.22
C GLN A 38 5.36 -8.54 -7.49
N ASN A 39 6.01 -8.44 -6.33
CA ASN A 39 6.41 -9.59 -5.51
C ASN A 39 5.35 -9.98 -4.46
N GLY A 40 4.19 -9.33 -4.49
CA GLY A 40 3.14 -9.49 -3.49
C GLY A 40 1.76 -9.49 -4.13
N LEU A 41 0.83 -8.77 -3.50
CA LEU A 41 -0.54 -8.63 -3.98
C LEU A 41 -0.89 -7.14 -4.10
N LEU A 42 -1.38 -6.74 -5.27
CA LEU A 42 -1.95 -5.41 -5.50
C LEU A 42 -3.47 -5.45 -5.25
N LEU A 43 -3.94 -4.64 -4.31
CA LEU A 43 -5.37 -4.48 -4.04
C LEU A 43 -5.95 -3.38 -4.94
N SER A 44 -6.36 -3.72 -6.17
CA SER A 44 -6.86 -2.76 -7.15
C SER A 44 -8.24 -2.16 -6.82
N ALA A 45 -8.93 -2.68 -5.81
CA ALA A 45 -10.25 -2.24 -5.36
C ALA A 45 -10.31 -2.16 -3.82
N MET A 46 -9.35 -1.43 -3.22
CA MET A 46 -9.33 -1.10 -1.79
C MET A 46 -9.95 0.28 -1.55
N TYR A 47 -10.79 0.40 -0.53
CA TYR A 47 -11.51 1.62 -0.19
C TYR A 47 -11.15 2.09 1.22
N ASN A 48 -11.10 3.41 1.40
CA ASN A 48 -10.94 4.07 2.70
C ASN A 48 -12.09 5.07 2.92
N CYS A 49 -12.10 5.73 4.08
CA CYS A 49 -13.01 6.86 4.31
C CYS A 49 -12.43 8.13 3.68
N ALA A 50 -13.30 9.09 3.35
CA ALA A 50 -12.90 10.34 2.67
C ALA A 50 -12.08 11.32 3.55
N ARG A 51 -11.69 10.95 4.78
CA ARG A 51 -11.01 11.81 5.76
C ARG A 51 -9.99 10.98 6.54
N CYS A 52 -8.90 11.62 6.97
CA CYS A 52 -7.82 10.99 7.74
C CYS A 52 -8.32 10.33 9.03
N CYS A 53 -9.07 11.04 9.89
CA CYS A 53 -9.53 10.52 11.17
C CYS A 53 -10.36 9.22 11.05
N PRO A 54 -11.44 9.15 10.24
CA PRO A 54 -12.22 7.92 10.12
C PRO A 54 -11.48 6.78 9.39
N THR A 55 -10.51 7.07 8.53
CA THR A 55 -9.66 6.03 7.92
C THR A 55 -8.69 5.40 8.90
N ARG A 56 -8.29 6.12 9.96
CA ARG A 56 -7.25 5.72 10.93
C ARG A 56 -7.81 5.24 12.28
N ALA A 57 -9.12 5.34 12.51
CA ALA A 57 -9.78 5.04 13.78
C ALA A 57 -9.99 3.54 14.03
#